data_AF-A0A3A2ZFX1-F1
#
_entry.id   AF-A0A3A2ZFX1-F1
#
_cell.length_a   1.000
_cell.length_b   1.000
_cell.length_c   1.000
_cell.angle_alpha   90.00
_cell.angle_beta   90.00
_cell.angle_gamma   90.00
#
_symmetry.space_group_name_H-M   'P 1'
#
loop_
_entity.id
_entity.type
_entity.pdbx_description
1 polymer ?
#
loop_
_entity_poly.entity_id
_entity_poly.type
_entity_poly.pdbx_seq_one_letter_code
_entity_poly.pdbx_strand_id
1 'polypeptide(L)'
;MNHDQHMNQLRNAARAFLEVLQTTRALADKIPGFENIRVGTIGGLAVGHYIANRTTYVRSFPLQKSAPTDLGKKDIDIVISSPAEPKHVVDILKKEYPEVFIKRADIFFMEFEGRSIQVDLIPPEVLPYTPSGLIPIGLVNLPFLPYVGILNTLVSKAYCCGARASKQKNEQDAKDVIDLIDKLTGDRRPISVTPCQGAIIWKGLEYIAKHGNRSQGWVARWFNVQALLSQTASKLKVFGSRDEDENFEKALKLQVLKEFLCPKSLHIT
;
A
#
# COMPACT_ATOMS: atom_id res chain seq x y z
N MET A 1 -21.89 14.16 -1.03
CA MET A 1 -20.49 14.57 -1.27
C MET A 1 -20.03 13.83 -2.51
N ASN A 2 -19.59 14.54 -3.55
CA ASN A 2 -19.06 13.89 -4.75
C ASN A 2 -17.66 13.29 -4.47
N HIS A 3 -17.15 12.46 -5.38
CA HIS A 3 -15.86 11.77 -5.21
C HIS A 3 -14.71 12.76 -4.97
N ASP A 4 -14.67 13.86 -5.70
CA ASP A 4 -13.60 14.86 -5.59
C ASP A 4 -13.59 15.55 -4.22
N GLN A 5 -14.76 15.92 -3.70
CA GLN A 5 -14.91 16.47 -2.35
C GLN A 5 -14.45 15.44 -1.30
N HIS A 6 -14.74 14.17 -1.51
CA HIS A 6 -14.29 13.11 -0.61
C HIS A 6 -12.77 13.00 -0.57
N MET A 7 -12.14 12.92 -1.74
CA MET A 7 -10.69 12.81 -1.86
C MET A 7 -9.98 14.05 -1.35
N ASN A 8 -10.51 15.25 -1.61
CA ASN A 8 -9.97 16.49 -1.06
C ASN A 8 -10.04 16.52 0.46
N GLN A 9 -11.13 16.04 1.06
CA GLN A 9 -11.20 15.91 2.52
C GLN A 9 -10.13 14.94 3.07
N LEU A 10 -9.94 13.77 2.44
CA LEU A 10 -8.90 12.83 2.87
C LEU A 10 -7.49 13.42 2.72
N ARG A 11 -7.23 14.17 1.65
CA ARG A 11 -5.95 14.89 1.46
C ARG A 11 -5.73 15.93 2.55
N ASN A 12 -6.76 16.71 2.88
CA ASN A 12 -6.66 17.72 3.94
C ASN A 12 -6.48 17.08 5.32
N ALA A 13 -7.19 16.00 5.61
CA ALA A 13 -7.02 15.23 6.84
C ALA A 13 -5.60 14.64 6.94
N ALA A 14 -5.09 14.03 5.86
CA ALA A 14 -3.72 13.51 5.84
C ALA A 14 -2.67 14.62 6.04
N ARG A 15 -2.91 15.82 5.50
CA ARG A 15 -2.03 16.97 5.69
C ARG A 15 -2.02 17.41 7.15
N ALA A 16 -3.20 17.59 7.74
CA ALA A 16 -3.33 17.96 9.15
C ALA A 16 -2.68 16.91 10.07
N PHE A 17 -2.86 15.63 9.76
CA PHE A 17 -2.21 14.56 10.51
C PHE A 17 -0.68 14.61 10.43
N LEU A 18 -0.11 14.80 9.23
CA LEU A 18 1.33 14.94 9.05
C LEU A 18 1.89 16.20 9.70
N GLU A 19 1.14 17.29 9.68
CA GLU A 19 1.49 18.54 10.38
C GLU A 19 1.57 18.31 11.89
N VAL A 20 0.58 17.61 12.48
CA VAL A 20 0.63 17.22 13.89
C VAL A 20 1.85 16.34 14.16
N LEU A 21 2.10 15.31 13.35
CA LEU A 21 3.29 14.46 13.50
C LEU A 21 4.59 15.28 13.46
N GLN A 22 4.70 16.23 12.54
CA GLN A 22 5.90 17.05 12.36
C GLN A 22 6.11 18.07 13.49
N THR A 23 5.04 18.57 14.09
CA THR A 23 5.08 19.70 15.05
C THR A 23 4.96 19.27 16.52
N THR A 24 4.53 18.03 16.80
CA THR A 24 4.38 17.54 18.18
C THR A 24 5.75 17.31 18.82
N ARG A 25 6.19 18.27 19.64
CA ARG A 25 7.49 18.21 20.35
C ARG A 25 7.65 16.94 21.20
N ALA A 26 6.57 16.49 21.85
CA ALA A 26 6.62 15.29 22.69
C ALA A 26 7.00 14.01 21.92
N LEU A 27 6.78 13.95 20.60
CA LEU A 27 7.25 12.83 19.78
C LEU A 27 8.77 12.86 19.65
N ALA A 28 9.35 14.03 19.37
CA ALA A 28 10.80 14.21 19.31
C ALA A 28 11.49 13.97 20.67
N ASP A 29 10.87 14.41 21.77
CA ASP A 29 11.42 14.25 23.12
C ASP A 29 11.37 12.79 23.61
N LYS A 30 10.35 12.01 23.21
CA LYS A 30 10.11 10.64 23.72
C LYS A 30 10.56 9.53 22.77
N ILE A 31 10.74 9.82 21.48
CA ILE A 31 11.17 8.86 20.47
C ILE A 31 12.50 9.34 19.89
N PRO A 32 13.64 8.73 20.28
CA PRO A 32 14.95 9.12 19.76
C PRO A 32 15.01 9.08 18.23
N GLY A 33 15.47 10.17 17.62
CA GLY A 33 15.59 10.30 16.16
C GLY A 33 14.26 10.44 15.42
N PHE A 34 13.19 10.85 16.10
CA PHE A 34 11.86 11.00 15.51
C PHE A 34 11.87 11.86 14.24
N GLU A 35 12.64 12.94 14.20
CA GLU A 35 12.77 13.85 13.06
C GLU A 35 13.29 13.17 11.78
N ASN A 36 14.03 12.07 11.94
CA ASN A 36 14.60 11.27 10.86
C ASN A 36 13.72 10.09 10.44
N ILE A 37 12.61 9.82 11.15
CA ILE A 37 11.69 8.77 10.74
C ILE A 37 11.10 9.14 9.39
N ARG A 38 11.06 8.18 8.49
CA ARG A 38 10.53 8.38 7.14
C ARG A 38 9.06 8.02 7.10
N VAL A 39 8.28 8.87 6.43
CA VAL A 39 6.85 8.72 6.24
C VAL A 39 6.47 8.66 4.76
N GLY A 40 5.32 8.07 4.46
CA GLY A 40 4.74 8.12 3.13
C GLY A 40 3.25 7.75 3.11
N THR A 41 2.48 8.45 2.30
CA THR A 41 1.06 8.17 2.06
C THR A 41 0.91 6.99 1.10
N ILE A 42 0.16 5.97 1.51
CA ILE A 42 -0.11 4.76 0.73
C ILE A 42 -1.63 4.52 0.59
N GLY A 43 -2.00 3.30 0.18
CA GLY A 43 -3.38 2.84 0.22
C GLY A 43 -4.31 3.58 -0.74
N GLY A 44 -5.58 3.74 -0.34
CA GLY A 44 -6.62 4.30 -1.21
C GLY A 44 -6.37 5.76 -1.61
N LEU A 45 -5.77 6.53 -0.69
CA LEU A 45 -5.43 7.93 -0.90
C LEU A 45 -4.31 8.09 -1.96
N ALA A 46 -3.30 7.22 -1.93
CA ALA A 46 -2.24 7.21 -2.95
C ALA A 46 -2.77 6.82 -4.35
N VAL A 47 -3.67 5.83 -4.46
CA VAL A 47 -4.28 5.50 -5.77
C VAL A 47 -5.08 6.68 -6.31
N GLY A 48 -5.89 7.33 -5.47
CA GLY A 48 -6.68 8.50 -5.87
C GLY A 48 -5.85 9.77 -6.15
N HIS A 49 -4.55 9.77 -5.84
CA HIS A 49 -3.62 10.80 -6.31
C HIS A 49 -3.23 10.56 -7.78
N TYR A 50 -3.02 9.31 -8.19
CA TYR A 50 -2.61 8.95 -9.55
C TYR A 50 -3.76 8.74 -10.53
N ILE A 51 -4.92 8.32 -10.03
CA ILE A 51 -6.12 7.98 -10.80
C ILE A 51 -7.24 8.97 -10.46
N ALA A 52 -7.43 9.98 -11.31
CA ALA A 52 -8.34 11.10 -11.05
C ALA A 52 -9.82 10.68 -10.88
N ASN A 53 -10.25 9.61 -11.56
CA ASN A 53 -11.63 9.12 -11.54
C ASN A 53 -11.77 7.80 -10.76
N ARG A 54 -10.93 7.58 -9.74
CA ARG A 54 -10.94 6.33 -8.98
C ARG A 54 -12.29 6.14 -8.30
N THR A 55 -13.12 5.22 -8.78
CA THR A 55 -14.33 4.86 -8.03
C THR A 55 -13.94 4.06 -6.80
N THR A 56 -14.15 4.63 -5.61
CA THR A 56 -14.08 3.91 -4.35
C THR A 56 -15.43 3.28 -4.06
N TYR A 57 -15.46 1.99 -3.75
CA TYR A 57 -16.67 1.39 -3.19
C TYR A 57 -16.97 2.01 -1.81
N VAL A 58 -17.81 3.03 -1.78
CA VAL A 58 -18.37 3.57 -0.54
C VAL A 58 -19.52 2.63 -0.17
N ARG A 59 -19.45 1.99 1.01
CA ARG A 59 -20.61 1.31 1.59
C ARG A 59 -21.73 2.34 1.77
N SER A 60 -22.66 2.39 0.85
CA SER A 60 -23.98 2.97 1.07
C SER A 60 -24.88 1.85 1.58
N PHE A 61 -24.83 1.55 2.87
CA PHE A 61 -25.92 0.77 3.47
C PHE A 61 -27.18 1.65 3.47
N PRO A 62 -28.37 1.11 3.16
CA PRO A 62 -29.60 1.86 3.34
C PRO A 62 -29.73 2.24 4.82
N LEU A 63 -29.86 3.55 5.05
CA LEU A 63 -29.99 4.20 6.35
C LEU A 63 -30.97 3.46 7.27
N GLN A 64 -30.47 2.70 8.25
CA GLN A 64 -31.19 2.50 9.51
C GLN A 64 -30.75 3.59 10.48
N LYS A 65 -31.73 4.35 10.95
CA LYS A 65 -31.64 5.63 11.68
C LYS A 65 -31.06 5.55 13.11
N SER A 66 -30.37 4.47 13.49
CA SER A 66 -30.10 4.18 14.91
C SER A 66 -28.73 3.55 15.20
N ALA A 67 -27.72 3.77 14.35
CA ALA A 67 -26.32 3.54 14.73
C ALA A 67 -25.37 4.50 13.97
N PRO A 68 -24.49 5.26 14.63
CA PRO A 68 -23.56 6.19 13.98
C PRO A 68 -22.33 5.49 13.33
N THR A 69 -22.47 4.25 12.86
CA THR A 69 -21.31 3.38 12.55
C THR A 69 -21.09 3.06 11.07
N ASP A 70 -21.87 3.59 10.13
CA ASP A 70 -21.76 3.24 8.71
C ASP A 70 -21.70 4.46 7.75
N LEU A 71 -20.92 5.48 8.12
CA LEU A 71 -20.24 6.28 7.11
C LEU A 71 -19.10 5.42 6.58
N GLY A 72 -19.10 5.07 5.28
CA GLY A 72 -18.03 4.28 4.66
C GLY A 72 -16.66 4.70 5.19
N LYS A 73 -15.95 3.75 5.83
CA LYS A 73 -14.73 4.01 6.61
C LYS A 73 -13.78 4.88 5.79
N LYS A 74 -13.58 6.10 6.26
CA LYS A 74 -12.64 7.05 5.69
C LYS A 74 -11.33 6.81 6.40
N ASP A 75 -10.39 6.19 5.69
CA ASP A 75 -9.07 5.89 6.20
C ASP A 75 -8.00 6.70 5.45
N ILE A 76 -6.98 7.11 6.20
CA ILE A 76 -5.70 7.53 5.66
C ILE A 76 -4.65 6.51 6.08
N ASP A 77 -3.91 6.00 5.10
CA ASP A 77 -2.86 5.01 5.31
C ASP A 77 -1.49 5.69 5.23
N ILE A 78 -0.76 5.72 6.34
CA ILE A 78 0.56 6.35 6.44
C ILE A 78 1.59 5.30 6.85
N VAL A 79 2.59 5.08 5.99
CA VAL A 79 3.78 4.31 6.37
C VAL A 79 4.63 5.16 7.28
N ILE A 80 5.10 4.60 8.40
CA ILE A 80 5.96 5.30 9.36
C ILE A 80 7.11 4.38 9.80
N SER A 81 8.34 4.72 9.40
CA SER A 81 9.55 3.94 9.73
C SER A 81 10.11 4.23 11.13
N SER A 82 9.21 4.48 12.07
CA SER A 82 9.59 4.78 13.46
C SER A 82 10.34 3.60 14.09
N PRO A 83 11.45 3.85 14.81
CA PRO A 83 12.11 2.81 15.61
C PRO A 83 11.22 2.35 16.78
N ALA A 84 10.29 3.19 17.23
CA ALA A 84 9.24 2.81 18.16
C ALA A 84 8.05 2.20 17.40
N GLU A 85 7.38 1.22 18.02
CA GLU A 85 6.15 0.67 17.48
C GLU A 85 5.12 1.79 17.20
N PRO A 86 4.32 1.71 16.12
CA PRO A 86 3.27 2.70 15.82
C PRO A 86 2.35 3.00 17.00
N LYS A 87 2.14 2.02 17.88
CA LYS A 87 1.38 2.17 19.12
C LYS A 87 1.93 3.28 20.02
N HIS A 88 3.25 3.44 20.12
CA HIS A 88 3.85 4.48 20.95
C HIS A 88 3.57 5.89 20.39
N VAL A 89 3.61 6.06 19.07
CA VAL A 89 3.21 7.32 18.42
C VAL A 89 1.75 7.64 18.73
N VAL A 90 0.87 6.65 18.59
CA VAL A 90 -0.56 6.79 18.91
C VAL A 90 -0.78 7.20 20.37
N ASP A 91 -0.11 6.54 21.31
CA ASP A 91 -0.28 6.81 22.74
C ASP A 91 0.21 8.22 23.11
N ILE A 92 1.29 8.71 22.48
CA ILE A 92 1.75 10.09 22.64
C ILE A 92 0.71 11.06 22.07
N LEU A 93 0.28 10.89 20.81
CA LEU A 93 -0.68 11.80 20.17
C LEU A 93 -1.99 11.91 20.94
N LYS A 94 -2.51 10.80 21.46
CA LYS A 94 -3.73 10.81 22.31
C LYS A 94 -3.54 11.56 23.62
N LYS A 95 -2.33 11.51 24.19
CA LYS A 95 -2.03 12.21 25.44
C LYS A 95 -1.88 13.71 25.20
N GLU A 96 -1.25 14.10 24.10
CA GLU A 96 -0.99 15.51 23.77
C GLU A 96 -2.22 16.22 23.18
N TYR A 97 -3.07 15.50 22.42
CA TYR A 97 -4.29 16.05 21.80
C TYR A 97 -5.51 15.12 22.00
N PRO A 98 -5.99 14.93 23.25
CA PRO A 98 -7.09 14.02 23.57
C PRO A 98 -8.44 14.39 22.93
N GLU A 99 -8.63 15.66 22.57
CA GLU A 99 -9.81 16.17 21.86
C GLU A 99 -9.79 15.92 20.35
N VAL A 100 -8.59 15.69 19.78
CA VAL A 100 -8.40 15.43 18.36
C VAL A 100 -8.29 13.93 18.10
N PHE A 101 -7.56 13.20 18.94
CA PHE A 101 -7.25 11.79 18.70
C PHE A 101 -7.94 10.86 19.69
N ILE A 102 -8.64 9.87 19.15
CA ILE A 102 -9.37 8.87 19.92
C ILE A 102 -8.95 7.49 19.43
N LYS A 103 -8.73 6.57 20.37
CA LYS A 103 -8.57 5.14 20.05
C LYS A 103 -9.77 4.36 20.58
N ARG A 104 -10.46 3.63 19.70
CA ARG A 104 -11.59 2.76 20.06
C ARG A 104 -11.22 1.32 19.70
N ALA A 105 -11.11 0.47 20.71
CA ALA A 105 -10.45 -0.84 20.57
C ALA A 105 -9.07 -0.66 19.91
N ASP A 106 -8.82 -1.30 18.77
CA ASP A 106 -7.56 -1.21 18.04
C ASP A 106 -7.55 -0.16 16.93
N ILE A 107 -8.62 0.61 16.75
CA ILE A 107 -8.74 1.59 15.67
C ILE A 107 -8.39 2.98 16.19
N PHE A 108 -7.47 3.64 15.51
CA PHE A 108 -7.03 5.00 15.80
C PHE A 108 -7.77 5.99 14.89
N PHE A 109 -8.36 7.02 15.49
CA PHE A 109 -9.13 8.05 14.80
C PHE A 109 -8.59 9.43 15.09
N MET A 110 -8.73 10.30 14.09
CA MET A 110 -8.52 11.74 14.17
C MET A 110 -9.84 12.45 13.85
N GLU A 111 -10.28 13.32 14.74
CA GLU A 111 -11.40 14.22 14.48
C GLU A 111 -10.92 15.38 13.60
N PHE A 112 -11.55 15.53 12.44
CA PHE A 112 -11.19 16.54 11.45
C PHE A 112 -12.46 17.08 10.79
N GLU A 113 -12.68 18.40 10.87
CA GLU A 113 -13.85 19.09 10.30
C GLU A 113 -15.19 18.43 10.70
N GLY A 114 -15.33 18.06 11.97
CA GLY A 114 -16.54 17.43 12.51
C GLY A 114 -16.75 15.98 12.06
N ARG A 115 -15.70 15.30 11.61
CA ARG A 115 -15.74 13.89 11.20
C ARG A 115 -14.59 13.10 11.80
N SER A 116 -14.89 11.87 12.19
CA SER A 116 -13.89 10.89 12.60
C SER A 116 -13.26 10.24 11.37
N ILE A 117 -11.95 10.42 11.19
CA ILE A 117 -11.14 9.81 10.12
C ILE A 117 -10.26 8.73 10.76
N GLN A 118 -10.34 7.51 10.25
CA GLN A 118 -9.43 6.44 10.67
C GLN A 118 -8.02 6.75 10.16
N VAL A 119 -7.02 6.61 11.03
CA VAL A 119 -5.61 6.81 10.69
C VAL A 119 -4.86 5.51 10.92
N ASP A 120 -4.44 4.89 9.83
CA ASP A 120 -3.69 3.64 9.87
C ASP A 120 -2.20 3.95 9.75
N LEU A 121 -1.48 3.79 10.87
CA LEU A 121 -0.03 3.88 10.92
C LEU A 121 0.58 2.51 10.64
N ILE A 122 1.24 2.40 9.49
CA ILE A 122 1.70 1.14 8.94
C ILE A 122 3.22 1.06 9.09
N PRO A 123 3.75 0.14 9.91
CA PRO A 123 5.19 -0.05 10.02
C PRO A 123 5.72 -0.68 8.72
N PRO A 124 6.94 -0.35 8.25
CA PRO A 124 7.51 -0.92 7.03
C PRO A 124 7.60 -2.45 7.05
N GLU A 125 7.59 -3.06 8.23
CA GLU A 125 7.67 -4.51 8.47
C GLU A 125 6.46 -5.28 7.93
N VAL A 126 5.27 -4.67 7.92
CA VAL A 126 4.05 -5.34 7.43
C VAL A 126 3.83 -5.14 5.93
N LEU A 127 4.67 -4.33 5.29
CA LEU A 127 4.64 -4.12 3.85
C LEU A 127 5.42 -5.25 3.15
N PRO A 128 5.07 -5.58 1.89
CA PRO A 128 5.77 -6.61 1.14
C PRO A 128 7.26 -6.27 0.91
N TYR A 129 7.59 -4.99 0.95
CA TYR A 129 8.94 -4.41 0.97
C TYR A 129 8.81 -2.95 1.41
N THR A 130 9.91 -2.32 1.82
CA THR A 130 9.92 -0.88 2.13
C THR A 130 9.84 -0.07 0.82
N PRO A 131 8.79 0.72 0.59
CA PRO A 131 8.66 1.52 -0.62
C PRO A 131 9.81 2.52 -0.75
N SER A 132 10.34 2.67 -1.96
CA SER A 132 11.17 3.83 -2.27
C SER A 132 10.31 5.11 -2.23
N GLY A 133 10.92 6.23 -1.81
CA GLY A 133 10.25 7.53 -1.76
C GLY A 133 9.62 7.90 -0.41
N LEU A 134 9.83 7.11 0.66
CA LEU A 134 9.54 7.61 2.01
C LEU A 134 10.46 8.79 2.32
N ILE A 135 9.92 9.86 2.92
CA ILE A 135 10.68 11.07 3.23
C ILE A 135 10.78 11.27 4.74
N PRO A 136 11.92 11.75 5.28
CA PRO A 136 12.02 12.11 6.70
C PRO A 136 10.91 13.09 7.11
N ILE A 137 10.27 12.87 8.26
CA ILE A 137 9.14 13.69 8.75
C ILE A 137 9.55 15.17 8.87
N GLY A 138 10.79 15.44 9.28
CA GLY A 138 11.33 16.80 9.36
C GLY A 138 11.45 17.51 8.00
N LEU A 139 11.46 16.76 6.89
CA LEU A 139 11.56 17.28 5.52
C LEU A 139 10.24 17.25 4.75
N VAL A 140 9.13 16.87 5.40
CA VAL A 140 7.81 16.87 4.76
C VAL A 140 7.41 18.30 4.41
N ASN A 141 7.07 18.51 3.14
CA ASN A 141 6.52 19.76 2.62
C ASN A 141 4.99 19.67 2.59
N LEU A 142 4.30 20.15 3.63
CA LEU A 142 2.86 19.93 3.85
C LEU A 142 1.92 20.30 2.68
N PRO A 143 2.17 21.35 1.86
CA PRO A 143 1.47 21.54 0.59
C PRO A 143 1.42 20.30 -0.31
N PHE A 144 2.46 19.47 -0.29
CA PHE A 144 2.62 18.25 -1.08
C PHE A 144 2.73 17.02 -0.19
N LEU A 145 1.64 16.25 -0.11
CA LEU A 145 1.66 14.99 0.64
C LEU A 145 2.73 14.02 0.10
N PRO A 146 3.44 13.30 0.98
CA PRO A 146 4.51 12.38 0.60
C PRO A 146 3.96 11.07 0.03
N TYR A 147 3.33 11.10 -1.14
CA TYR A 147 2.84 9.89 -1.79
C TYR A 147 3.99 8.96 -2.18
N VAL A 148 3.87 7.67 -1.87
CA VAL A 148 4.78 6.68 -2.44
C VAL A 148 4.59 6.60 -3.95
N GLY A 149 5.67 6.35 -4.68
CA GLY A 149 5.63 6.30 -6.14
C GLY A 149 4.54 5.38 -6.70
N ILE A 150 4.03 5.72 -7.88
CA ILE A 150 2.93 5.00 -8.55
C ILE A 150 3.20 3.49 -8.70
N LEU A 151 4.45 3.09 -9.00
CA LEU A 151 4.82 1.68 -9.09
C LEU A 151 4.76 0.98 -7.72
N ASN A 152 5.21 1.64 -6.66
CA ASN A 152 5.12 1.09 -5.32
C ASN A 152 3.66 0.93 -4.87
N THR A 153 2.81 1.89 -5.26
CA THR A 153 1.35 1.82 -5.04
C THR A 153 0.75 0.62 -5.76
N LEU A 154 1.09 0.41 -7.04
CA LEU A 154 0.63 -0.75 -7.82
C LEU A 154 1.05 -2.06 -7.15
N VAL A 155 2.33 -2.21 -6.79
CA VAL A 155 2.82 -3.46 -6.19
C VAL A 155 2.17 -3.72 -4.83
N SER A 156 1.95 -2.68 -4.03
CA SER A 156 1.23 -2.80 -2.76
C SER A 156 -0.21 -3.27 -2.97
N LYS A 157 -0.90 -2.77 -4.00
CA LYS A 157 -2.27 -3.21 -4.34
C LYS A 157 -2.30 -4.65 -4.86
N ALA A 158 -1.32 -5.03 -5.68
CA ALA A 158 -1.14 -6.40 -6.14
C ALA A 158 -0.92 -7.36 -4.97
N TYR A 159 -0.11 -6.98 -3.98
CA TYR A 159 0.12 -7.77 -2.77
C TYR A 159 -1.15 -7.94 -1.92
N CYS A 160 -1.95 -6.88 -1.76
CA CYS A 160 -3.18 -6.97 -0.98
C CYS A 160 -4.28 -7.77 -1.69
N CYS A 161 -4.29 -7.81 -3.02
CA CYS A 161 -5.28 -8.53 -3.80
C CYS A 161 -5.16 -10.05 -3.58
N GLY A 162 -6.21 -10.66 -3.04
CA GLY A 162 -6.24 -12.06 -2.62
C GLY A 162 -6.01 -12.27 -1.12
N ALA A 163 -5.41 -11.30 -0.43
CA ALA A 163 -5.14 -11.35 1.00
C ALA A 163 -6.25 -10.72 1.86
N ARG A 164 -7.22 -10.01 1.24
CA ARG A 164 -8.34 -9.40 1.98
C ARG A 164 -9.42 -10.45 2.27
N ALA A 165 -9.95 -10.45 3.49
CA ALA A 165 -11.14 -11.24 3.83
C ALA A 165 -12.40 -10.79 3.05
N SER A 166 -12.48 -9.52 2.65
CA SER A 166 -13.60 -8.98 1.89
C SER A 166 -13.37 -9.14 0.38
N LYS A 167 -14.30 -9.83 -0.29
CA LYS A 167 -14.34 -9.93 -1.75
C LYS A 167 -14.34 -8.57 -2.42
N GLN A 168 -15.13 -7.62 -1.92
CA GLN A 168 -15.23 -6.26 -2.46
C GLN A 168 -13.90 -5.50 -2.36
N LYS A 169 -13.15 -5.68 -1.26
CA LYS A 169 -11.81 -5.09 -1.14
C LYS A 169 -10.83 -5.72 -2.15
N ASN A 170 -10.90 -7.03 -2.39
CA ASN A 170 -10.09 -7.67 -3.43
C ASN A 170 -10.44 -7.20 -4.84
N GLU A 171 -11.74 -7.00 -5.13
CA GLU A 171 -12.22 -6.41 -6.40
C GLU A 171 -11.71 -4.97 -6.57
N GLN A 172 -11.76 -4.14 -5.52
CA GLN A 172 -11.20 -2.80 -5.55
C GLN A 172 -9.68 -2.81 -5.74
N ASP A 173 -8.95 -3.67 -5.02
CA ASP A 173 -7.50 -3.77 -5.15
C ASP A 173 -7.11 -4.24 -6.57
N ALA A 174 -7.82 -5.19 -7.16
CA ALA A 174 -7.61 -5.63 -8.55
C ALA A 174 -7.91 -4.51 -9.56
N LYS A 175 -9.00 -3.77 -9.37
CA LYS A 175 -9.33 -2.61 -10.19
C LYS A 175 -8.26 -1.52 -10.10
N ASP A 176 -7.82 -1.20 -8.89
CA ASP A 176 -6.76 -0.21 -8.65
C ASP A 176 -5.47 -0.64 -9.38
N VAL A 177 -5.09 -1.91 -9.34
CA VAL A 177 -3.93 -2.43 -10.10
C VAL A 177 -4.10 -2.22 -11.61
N ILE A 178 -5.27 -2.58 -12.17
CA ILE A 178 -5.53 -2.44 -13.61
C ILE A 178 -5.46 -0.97 -14.04
N ASP A 179 -6.12 -0.07 -13.30
CA ASP A 179 -6.11 1.36 -13.61
C ASP A 179 -4.68 1.95 -13.53
N LEU A 180 -3.87 1.49 -12.57
CA LEU A 180 -2.46 1.88 -12.44
C LEU A 180 -1.58 1.32 -13.57
N ILE A 181 -1.84 0.08 -14.02
CA ILE A 181 -1.19 -0.49 -15.21
C ILE A 181 -1.50 0.40 -16.40
N ASP A 182 -2.78 0.65 -16.70
CA ASP A 182 -3.21 1.44 -17.85
C ASP A 182 -2.59 2.85 -17.81
N LYS A 183 -2.50 3.45 -16.62
CA LYS A 183 -1.84 4.75 -16.41
C LYS A 183 -0.34 4.73 -16.70
N LEU A 184 0.36 3.67 -16.27
CA LEU A 184 1.80 3.50 -16.48
C LEU A 184 2.16 3.09 -17.90
N THR A 185 1.29 2.34 -18.58
CA THR A 185 1.53 1.78 -19.91
C THR A 185 0.91 2.61 -21.02
N GLY A 186 0.57 3.88 -20.79
CA GLY A 186 -0.06 4.76 -21.78
C GLY A 186 0.64 4.74 -23.15
N ASP A 187 1.97 4.62 -23.15
CA ASP A 187 2.81 4.53 -24.36
C ASP A 187 3.06 3.10 -24.86
N ARG A 188 2.26 2.13 -24.38
CA ARG A 188 2.34 0.69 -24.69
C ARG A 188 3.69 0.03 -24.36
N ARG A 189 4.46 0.61 -23.46
CA ARG A 189 5.73 0.05 -22.98
C ARG A 189 5.50 -0.82 -21.75
N PRO A 190 6.18 -1.97 -21.62
CA PRO A 190 6.18 -2.74 -20.38
C PRO A 190 6.74 -1.93 -19.22
N ILE A 191 6.18 -2.15 -18.04
CA ILE A 191 6.59 -1.60 -16.76
C ILE A 191 7.87 -2.31 -16.32
N SER A 192 8.93 -1.54 -16.12
CA SER A 192 10.16 -2.03 -15.50
C SER A 192 9.94 -2.22 -14.01
N VAL A 193 10.21 -3.43 -13.52
CA VAL A 193 10.07 -3.79 -12.10
C VAL A 193 11.36 -4.40 -11.61
N THR A 194 11.68 -4.19 -10.34
CA THR A 194 12.75 -4.95 -9.68
C THR A 194 12.34 -6.42 -9.55
N PRO A 195 13.29 -7.35 -9.37
CA PRO A 195 12.96 -8.76 -9.14
C PRO A 195 11.99 -9.00 -7.98
N CYS A 196 12.19 -8.29 -6.86
CA CYS A 196 11.31 -8.35 -5.69
C CYS A 196 9.87 -7.91 -6.04
N GLN A 197 9.72 -6.77 -6.72
CA GLN A 197 8.41 -6.27 -7.15
C GLN A 197 7.74 -7.23 -8.16
N GLY A 198 8.51 -7.78 -9.09
CA GLY A 198 8.04 -8.77 -10.05
C GLY A 198 7.52 -10.05 -9.37
N ALA A 199 8.23 -10.56 -8.35
CA ALA A 199 7.80 -11.73 -7.58
C ALA A 199 6.49 -11.48 -6.82
N ILE A 200 6.32 -10.30 -6.23
CA ILE A 200 5.08 -9.90 -5.55
C ILE A 200 3.91 -9.84 -6.53
N ILE A 201 4.10 -9.17 -7.67
CA ILE A 201 3.07 -9.07 -8.72
C ILE A 201 2.73 -10.48 -9.23
N TRP A 202 3.72 -11.33 -9.46
CA TRP A 202 3.54 -12.70 -9.93
C TRP A 202 2.65 -13.51 -8.98
N LYS A 203 2.90 -13.46 -7.67
CA LYS A 203 2.06 -14.12 -6.65
C LYS A 203 0.62 -13.61 -6.68
N GLY A 204 0.42 -12.32 -6.97
CA GLY A 204 -0.90 -11.70 -7.04
C GLY A 204 -1.65 -11.91 -8.37
N LEU A 205 -1.00 -12.43 -9.42
CA LEU A 205 -1.56 -12.48 -10.79
C LEU A 205 -2.92 -13.17 -10.85
N GLU A 206 -3.05 -14.32 -10.19
CA GLU A 206 -4.30 -15.08 -10.20
C GLU A 206 -5.44 -14.26 -9.58
N TYR A 207 -5.19 -13.61 -8.44
CA TYR A 207 -6.19 -12.80 -7.76
C TYR A 207 -6.55 -11.54 -8.53
N ILE A 208 -5.56 -10.85 -9.10
CA ILE A 208 -5.78 -9.67 -9.94
C ILE A 208 -6.63 -10.06 -11.16
N ALA A 209 -6.31 -11.18 -11.81
CA ALA A 209 -7.07 -11.68 -12.95
C ALA A 209 -8.51 -12.04 -12.56
N LYS A 210 -8.67 -12.84 -11.51
CA LYS A 210 -9.96 -13.31 -10.98
C LYS A 210 -10.88 -12.16 -10.58
N HIS A 211 -10.36 -11.18 -9.85
CA HIS A 211 -11.15 -10.09 -9.30
C HIS A 211 -11.25 -8.87 -10.23
N GLY A 212 -10.30 -8.70 -11.14
CA GLY A 212 -10.24 -7.58 -12.07
C GLY A 212 -10.89 -7.84 -13.43
N ASN A 213 -11.47 -9.02 -13.66
CA ASN A 213 -12.06 -9.43 -14.93
C ASN A 213 -11.08 -9.27 -16.11
N ARG A 214 -9.87 -9.82 -15.93
CA ARG A 214 -8.79 -9.89 -16.92
C ARG A 214 -8.17 -11.28 -16.90
N SER A 215 -7.51 -11.69 -17.98
CA SER A 215 -6.72 -12.92 -17.96
C SER A 215 -5.37 -12.68 -17.27
N GLN A 216 -4.79 -13.73 -16.67
CA GLN A 216 -3.43 -13.64 -16.10
C GLN A 216 -2.41 -13.21 -17.17
N GLY A 217 -2.54 -13.70 -18.41
CA GLY A 217 -1.70 -13.30 -19.54
C GLY A 217 -1.82 -11.81 -19.87
N TRP A 218 -3.01 -11.20 -19.73
CA TRP A 218 -3.18 -9.76 -19.91
C TRP A 218 -2.41 -8.96 -18.86
N VAL A 219 -2.42 -9.41 -17.60
CA VAL A 219 -1.70 -8.72 -16.52
C VAL A 219 -0.19 -8.94 -16.69
N ALA A 220 0.23 -10.18 -16.92
CA ALA A 220 1.64 -10.56 -17.01
C ALA A 220 2.38 -9.87 -18.16
N ARG A 221 1.74 -9.62 -19.31
CA ARG A 221 2.40 -8.99 -20.48
C ARG A 221 2.97 -7.60 -20.18
N TRP A 222 2.43 -6.91 -19.20
CA TRP A 222 2.81 -5.54 -18.88
C TRP A 222 4.01 -5.43 -17.97
N PHE A 223 4.36 -6.51 -17.30
CA PHE A 223 5.53 -6.58 -16.46
C PHE A 223 6.50 -7.47 -17.20
N ASN A 224 7.74 -7.03 -17.45
CA ASN A 224 8.72 -7.83 -18.19
C ASN A 224 9.23 -9.05 -17.36
N VAL A 225 8.32 -9.77 -16.72
CA VAL A 225 8.56 -10.84 -15.75
C VAL A 225 9.25 -12.01 -16.44
N GLN A 226 8.92 -12.31 -17.70
CA GLN A 226 9.61 -13.36 -18.44
C GLN A 226 11.10 -13.05 -18.69
N ALA A 227 11.48 -11.79 -18.97
CA ALA A 227 12.89 -11.45 -19.08
C ALA A 227 13.62 -11.53 -17.73
N LEU A 228 12.96 -11.16 -16.64
CA LEU A 228 13.48 -11.29 -15.27
C LEU A 228 13.66 -12.77 -14.88
N LEU A 229 12.68 -13.62 -15.18
CA LEU A 229 12.76 -15.06 -14.98
C LEU A 229 13.85 -15.69 -15.86
N SER A 230 14.00 -15.24 -17.11
CA SER A 230 15.02 -15.72 -18.04
C SER A 230 16.43 -15.30 -17.66
N GLN A 231 16.61 -14.06 -17.16
CA GLN A 231 17.90 -13.59 -16.61
C GLN A 231 18.27 -14.31 -15.31
N THR A 232 17.28 -14.75 -14.53
CA THR A 232 17.53 -15.55 -13.34
C THR A 232 17.84 -17.00 -13.73
N ALA A 233 17.11 -17.56 -14.68
CA ALA A 233 17.37 -18.89 -15.24
C ALA A 233 18.75 -18.99 -15.88
N SER A 234 19.23 -17.92 -16.56
CA SER A 234 20.59 -17.91 -17.12
C SER A 234 21.68 -17.79 -16.06
N LYS A 235 21.43 -17.08 -14.95
CA LYS A 235 22.32 -17.10 -13.77
C LYS A 235 22.33 -18.46 -13.08
N LEU A 236 21.19 -19.13 -13.02
CA LEU A 236 21.04 -20.46 -12.42
C LEU A 236 21.54 -21.59 -13.33
N LYS A 237 21.55 -21.42 -14.66
CA LYS A 237 22.17 -22.35 -15.62
C LYS A 237 23.70 -22.45 -15.51
N VAL A 238 24.35 -21.65 -14.65
CA VAL A 238 25.73 -21.90 -14.21
C VAL A 238 25.80 -23.13 -13.27
N PHE A 239 24.67 -23.58 -12.72
CA PHE A 239 24.53 -24.78 -11.90
C PHE A 239 23.52 -25.76 -12.52
N GLY A 240 24.02 -26.70 -13.34
CA GLY A 240 23.33 -27.96 -13.64
C GLY A 240 22.60 -28.02 -14.98
N SER A 241 23.06 -28.92 -15.84
CA SER A 241 22.45 -29.30 -17.11
C SER A 241 21.15 -30.10 -16.92
N ARG A 242 20.16 -29.75 -17.76
CA ARG A 242 19.09 -30.57 -18.38
C ARG A 242 18.75 -31.90 -17.68
N ASP A 243 17.55 -31.97 -17.10
CA ASP A 243 16.42 -32.71 -17.67
C ASP A 243 15.15 -32.43 -16.82
N GLU A 244 13.97 -32.60 -17.42
CA GLU A 244 12.61 -32.37 -16.89
C GLU A 244 12.05 -30.92 -16.98
N ASP A 245 11.56 -30.53 -18.15
CA ASP A 245 11.07 -29.18 -18.46
C ASP A 245 9.94 -28.66 -17.53
N GLU A 246 9.04 -29.51 -17.05
CA GLU A 246 7.92 -29.06 -16.20
C GLU A 246 8.31 -28.95 -14.71
N ASN A 247 9.19 -29.85 -14.25
CA ASN A 247 9.76 -29.81 -12.91
C ASN A 247 10.85 -28.74 -12.80
N PHE A 248 11.58 -28.47 -13.87
CA PHE A 248 12.54 -27.37 -13.96
C PHE A 248 11.81 -26.02 -13.94
N GLU A 249 10.70 -25.85 -14.66
CA GLU A 249 9.94 -24.61 -14.59
C GLU A 249 9.32 -24.41 -13.19
N LYS A 250 8.81 -25.47 -12.56
CA LYS A 250 8.34 -25.43 -11.15
C LYS A 250 9.48 -25.16 -10.17
N ALA A 251 10.63 -25.80 -10.31
CA ALA A 251 11.81 -25.64 -9.46
C ALA A 251 12.44 -24.26 -9.64
N LEU A 252 12.52 -23.76 -10.87
CA LEU A 252 12.95 -22.40 -11.19
C LEU A 252 11.96 -21.39 -10.64
N LYS A 253 10.64 -21.60 -10.76
CA LYS A 253 9.62 -20.78 -10.11
C LYS A 253 9.81 -20.80 -8.59
N LEU A 254 10.03 -21.97 -7.97
CA LEU A 254 10.28 -22.10 -6.53
C LEU A 254 11.61 -21.46 -6.09
N GLN A 255 12.66 -21.54 -6.91
CA GLN A 255 13.99 -21.03 -6.62
C GLN A 255 14.05 -19.51 -6.82
N VAL A 256 13.44 -18.98 -7.88
CA VAL A 256 13.17 -17.54 -8.07
C VAL A 256 12.34 -17.03 -6.89
N LEU A 257 11.31 -17.76 -6.47
CA LEU A 257 10.56 -17.40 -5.28
C LEU A 257 11.48 -17.43 -4.04
N LYS A 258 12.34 -18.43 -3.84
CA LYS A 258 13.28 -18.49 -2.71
C LYS A 258 14.34 -17.39 -2.72
N GLU A 259 14.88 -17.04 -3.88
CA GLU A 259 15.95 -16.04 -4.05
C GLU A 259 15.42 -14.59 -4.08
N PHE A 260 14.16 -14.39 -4.49
CA PHE A 260 13.52 -13.07 -4.55
C PHE A 260 12.38 -12.88 -3.55
N LEU A 261 12.13 -13.84 -2.67
CA LEU A 261 11.42 -13.60 -1.42
C LEU A 261 12.20 -12.49 -0.73
N CYS A 262 11.64 -11.27 -0.76
CA CYS A 262 12.11 -10.20 0.09
C CYS A 262 12.23 -10.80 1.49
N PRO A 263 13.33 -10.58 2.24
CA PRO A 263 13.58 -11.25 3.52
C PRO A 263 12.39 -11.20 4.51
N LYS A 264 11.43 -10.29 4.31
CA LYS A 264 10.22 -10.10 5.11
C LYS A 264 8.96 -10.87 4.65
N SER A 265 8.95 -11.50 3.47
CA SER A 265 7.73 -12.11 2.88
C SER A 265 7.44 -13.57 3.28
N LEU A 266 8.02 -14.03 4.39
CA LEU A 266 7.95 -15.42 4.88
C LEU A 266 6.95 -15.67 6.02
N HIS A 267 6.14 -14.68 6.41
CA HIS A 267 5.11 -14.85 7.45
C HIS A 267 3.73 -14.39 6.97
N ILE A 268 3.07 -15.25 6.18
CA ILE A 268 1.61 -15.30 6.14
C ILE A 268 1.24 -16.79 6.21
N THR A 269 0.90 -17.24 7.41
CA THR A 269 0.10 -18.46 7.67
C THR A 269 -1.29 -18.04 8.07
#